data_AF-I0JU46-F1
#
_entry.id   AF-I0JU46-F1
#
_cell.length_a   1.000
_cell.length_b   1.000
_cell.length_c   1.000
_cell.angle_alpha   90.00
_cell.angle_beta   90.00
_cell.angle_gamma   90.00
#
_symmetry.space_group_name_H-M   'P 1'
#
loop_
_entity.id
_entity.type
_entity.pdbx_description
1 polymer ?
#
loop_
_entity_poly.entity_id
_entity_poly.type
_entity_poly.pdbx_seq_one_letter_code
_entity_poly.pdbx_strand_id
1 'polypeptide(L)'
;AHWCRDNGVLLHIHRAMHAVIDRQKNHGIHFRVLAKCLRMSGGDHIHTGTVVGKLEGDKAITLGFIDLLRENYIERDPSRGIYFTQDWASMPGVMAVASGGIHVWHMPALVDIFGDDSVLQFGGGTLGHPWGNAPGATANRVALEACVQARNEGRDLMREGGDVIREACRWSPELAAACELWKEIK
;
A
#
# COMPACT_ATOMS: atom_id res chain seq x y z
N ALA A 1 -1.15 -7.66 20.92
CA ALA A 1 0.18 -8.13 20.48
C ALA A 1 1.04 -8.88 21.52
N HIS A 2 0.70 -8.95 22.82
CA HIS A 2 1.57 -9.50 23.86
C HIS A 2 2.14 -10.90 23.56
N TRP A 3 1.29 -11.88 23.22
CA TRP A 3 1.76 -13.23 22.88
C TRP A 3 2.75 -13.25 21.70
N CYS A 4 2.47 -12.48 20.64
CA CYS A 4 3.36 -12.37 19.48
C CYS A 4 4.74 -11.82 19.87
N ARG A 5 4.75 -10.80 20.75
CA ARG A 5 5.99 -10.23 21.31
C ARG A 5 6.78 -11.27 22.10
N ASP A 6 6.11 -12.02 22.97
CA ASP A 6 6.77 -13.01 23.84
C ASP A 6 7.28 -14.24 23.06
N ASN A 7 6.75 -14.48 21.86
CA ASN A 7 7.06 -15.67 21.05
C ASN A 7 7.79 -15.35 19.72
N GLY A 8 8.14 -14.08 19.48
CA GLY A 8 8.88 -13.69 18.27
C GLY A 8 8.10 -13.89 16.96
N VAL A 9 6.77 -13.73 16.99
CA VAL A 9 5.90 -13.88 15.81
C VAL A 9 5.45 -12.52 15.31
N LEU A 10 5.53 -12.26 14.00
CA LEU A 10 4.96 -11.06 13.39
C LEU A 10 3.43 -11.14 13.33
N LEU A 11 2.76 -10.04 13.62
CA LEU A 11 1.30 -9.93 13.70
C LEU A 11 0.74 -9.04 12.59
N HIS A 12 0.25 -9.68 11.53
CA HIS A 12 -0.48 -8.99 10.46
C HIS A 12 -1.96 -8.80 10.83
N ILE A 13 -2.48 -7.59 10.64
CA ILE A 13 -3.84 -7.21 10.99
C ILE A 13 -4.66 -6.89 9.74
N HIS A 14 -5.69 -7.69 9.51
CA HIS A 14 -6.70 -7.40 8.50
C HIS A 14 -7.83 -6.55 9.11
N ARG A 15 -8.19 -5.45 8.45
CA ARG A 15 -9.21 -4.50 8.94
C ARG A 15 -10.65 -4.90 8.59
N ALA A 16 -11.00 -6.18 8.68
CA ALA A 16 -12.36 -6.61 8.35
C ALA A 16 -13.40 -5.80 9.15
N MET A 17 -14.57 -5.52 8.55
CA MET A 17 -15.65 -4.69 9.12
C MET A 17 -15.38 -3.17 9.20
N HIS A 18 -14.16 -2.67 8.96
CA HIS A 18 -13.84 -1.24 9.14
C HIS A 18 -14.78 -0.29 8.37
N ALA A 19 -15.09 -0.62 7.10
CA ALA A 19 -15.92 0.19 6.21
C ALA A 19 -17.40 0.28 6.63
N VAL A 20 -17.85 -0.56 7.58
CA VAL A 20 -19.16 -0.39 8.23
C VAL A 20 -19.17 0.89 9.07
N ILE A 21 -18.01 1.29 9.60
CA ILE A 21 -17.87 2.38 10.59
C ILE A 21 -17.24 3.62 9.96
N ASP A 22 -16.31 3.47 9.01
CA ASP A 22 -15.45 4.58 8.57
C ASP A 22 -15.72 5.12 7.17
N ARG A 23 -16.71 4.58 6.45
CA ARG A 23 -16.98 4.95 5.07
C ARG A 23 -17.77 6.25 4.93
N GLN A 24 -18.77 6.47 5.78
CA GLN A 24 -19.67 7.62 5.64
C GLN A 24 -19.09 8.85 6.32
N LYS A 25 -18.95 9.96 5.57
CA LYS A 25 -18.37 11.22 6.09
C LYS A 25 -19.23 11.88 7.17
N ASN A 26 -20.54 11.65 7.14
CA ASN A 26 -21.51 12.31 8.03
C ASN A 26 -21.78 11.54 9.34
N HIS A 27 -21.39 10.26 9.44
CA HIS A 27 -21.62 9.45 10.62
C HIS A 27 -20.62 8.29 10.71
N GLY A 28 -20.05 8.08 11.89
CA GLY A 28 -19.12 6.97 12.16
C GLY A 28 -17.82 7.43 12.78
N ILE A 29 -16.76 6.64 12.60
CA ILE A 29 -15.40 6.92 13.10
C ILE A 29 -14.45 6.79 11.92
N HIS A 30 -13.77 7.88 11.57
CA HIS A 30 -12.82 7.85 10.45
C HIS A 30 -11.66 6.86 10.70
N PHE A 31 -11.23 6.14 9.65
CA PHE A 31 -10.22 5.06 9.74
C PHE A 31 -8.94 5.46 10.47
N ARG A 32 -8.47 6.70 10.30
CA ARG A 32 -7.31 7.26 11.03
C ARG A 32 -7.37 7.08 12.55
N VAL A 33 -8.56 7.09 13.15
CA VAL A 33 -8.74 6.83 14.59
C VAL A 33 -8.53 5.35 14.89
N LEU A 34 -9.11 4.46 14.09
CA LEU A 34 -8.93 3.00 14.21
C LEU A 34 -7.45 2.61 14.00
N ALA A 35 -6.76 3.28 13.08
CA ALA A 35 -5.32 3.10 12.84
C ALA A 35 -4.48 3.44 14.08
N LYS A 36 -4.78 4.56 14.75
CA LYS A 36 -4.14 4.91 16.04
C LYS A 36 -4.44 3.86 17.12
N CYS A 37 -5.71 3.46 17.25
CA CYS A 37 -6.12 2.43 18.21
C CYS A 37 -5.38 1.11 17.98
N LEU A 38 -5.19 0.71 16.71
CA LEU A 38 -4.44 -0.50 16.38
C LEU A 38 -2.96 -0.36 16.70
N ARG A 39 -2.31 0.76 16.35
CA ARG A 39 -0.88 0.98 16.70
C ARG A 39 -0.66 0.84 18.21
N MET A 40 -1.57 1.37 19.03
CA MET A 40 -1.53 1.20 20.49
C MET A 40 -1.84 -0.22 20.96
N SER A 41 -2.82 -0.90 20.36
CA SER A 41 -3.18 -2.29 20.70
C SER A 41 -2.07 -3.29 20.32
N GLY A 42 -1.31 -2.93 19.28
CA GLY A 42 -0.18 -3.66 18.74
C GLY A 42 -0.55 -4.55 17.56
N GLY A 43 0.11 -4.28 16.44
CA GLY A 43 0.17 -5.09 15.22
C GLY A 43 1.34 -4.59 14.39
N ASP A 44 2.01 -5.49 13.67
CA ASP A 44 3.19 -5.14 12.88
C ASP A 44 2.80 -4.61 11.49
N HIS A 45 1.70 -5.13 10.94
CA HIS A 45 1.14 -4.71 9.64
C HIS A 45 -0.34 -4.35 9.77
N ILE A 46 -0.82 -3.36 9.01
CA ILE A 46 -2.26 -3.10 8.83
C ILE A 46 -2.60 -2.69 7.40
N HIS A 47 -3.73 -3.18 6.89
CA HIS A 47 -4.29 -2.72 5.61
C HIS A 47 -4.65 -1.23 5.65
N THR A 48 -4.13 -0.45 4.70
CA THR A 48 -4.31 1.00 4.61
C THR A 48 -5.14 1.43 3.41
N GLY A 49 -5.44 0.52 2.49
CA GLY A 49 -6.09 0.82 1.22
C GLY A 49 -5.05 0.99 0.11
N THR A 50 -5.50 1.24 -1.12
CA THR A 50 -4.63 1.25 -2.30
C THR A 50 -4.65 2.57 -3.06
N VAL A 51 -5.65 3.44 -2.80
CA VAL A 51 -5.96 4.65 -3.59
C VAL A 51 -6.41 4.36 -5.02
N VAL A 52 -5.66 3.53 -5.75
CA VAL A 52 -5.83 3.20 -7.17
C VAL A 52 -6.44 1.81 -7.41
N GLY A 53 -6.89 1.13 -6.36
CA GLY A 53 -7.49 -0.21 -6.49
C GLY A 53 -9.00 -0.18 -6.34
N LYS A 54 -9.60 -1.36 -6.22
CA LYS A 54 -11.07 -1.54 -6.21
C LYS A 54 -11.79 -0.94 -5.00
N LEU A 55 -11.07 -0.63 -3.92
CA LEU A 55 -11.63 -0.14 -2.66
C LEU A 55 -11.36 1.36 -2.52
N GLU A 56 -12.33 2.08 -1.97
CA GLU A 56 -12.27 3.53 -1.77
C GLU A 56 -11.03 3.97 -0.98
N GLY A 57 -10.39 5.06 -1.41
CA GLY A 57 -9.28 5.69 -0.71
C GLY A 57 -8.88 7.01 -1.35
N ASP A 58 -9.04 8.11 -0.62
CA ASP A 58 -8.53 9.42 -1.04
C ASP A 58 -7.01 9.50 -0.80
N LYS A 59 -6.23 10.01 -1.77
CA LYS A 59 -4.75 10.03 -1.68
C LYS A 59 -4.27 10.85 -0.48
N ALA A 60 -4.77 12.07 -0.28
CA ALA A 60 -4.30 12.97 0.77
C ALA A 60 -4.62 12.42 2.17
N ILE A 61 -5.84 11.92 2.35
CA ILE A 61 -6.27 11.29 3.61
C ILE A 61 -5.49 10.00 3.87
N THR A 62 -5.25 9.18 2.84
CA THR A 62 -4.49 7.93 2.95
C THR A 62 -3.07 8.17 3.38
N LEU A 63 -2.40 9.11 2.72
CA LEU A 63 -1.09 9.57 3.14
C LEU A 63 -1.13 10.02 4.60
N GLY A 64 -2.12 10.81 5.02
CA GLY A 64 -2.19 11.30 6.41
C GLY A 64 -2.19 10.18 7.46
N PHE A 65 -3.02 9.15 7.30
CA PHE A 65 -3.05 8.05 8.27
C PHE A 65 -1.91 7.04 8.13
N ILE A 66 -1.20 7.00 6.99
CA ILE A 66 0.06 6.25 6.86
C ILE A 66 1.15 6.90 7.73
N ASP A 67 1.27 8.23 7.72
CA ASP A 67 2.22 8.94 8.60
C ASP A 67 1.90 8.64 10.07
N LEU A 68 0.60 8.66 10.45
CA LEU A 68 0.18 8.30 11.81
C LEU A 68 0.57 6.87 12.22
N LEU A 69 0.71 5.94 11.26
CA LEU A 69 1.11 4.56 11.52
C LEU A 69 2.63 4.40 11.59
N ARG A 70 3.40 5.18 10.81
CA ARG A 70 4.85 4.98 10.65
C ARG A 70 5.69 5.94 11.48
N GLU A 71 5.37 7.22 11.43
CA GLU A 71 6.24 8.25 11.96
C GLU A 71 6.17 8.30 13.49
N ASN A 72 7.24 8.83 14.11
CA ASN A 72 7.24 9.06 15.55
C ASN A 72 6.49 10.33 15.93
N TYR A 73 6.54 11.36 15.08
CA TYR A 73 5.93 12.65 15.37
C TYR A 73 5.30 13.22 14.08
N ILE A 74 4.01 13.55 14.15
CA ILE A 74 3.21 13.99 13.00
C ILE A 74 2.58 15.33 13.35
N GLU A 75 2.91 16.37 12.59
CA GLU A 75 2.32 17.70 12.77
C GLU A 75 0.85 17.78 12.33
N ARG A 76 0.12 18.72 12.92
CA ARG A 76 -1.26 19.03 12.52
C ARG A 76 -1.28 19.51 11.06
N ASP A 77 -1.99 18.76 10.21
CA ASP A 77 -2.27 19.09 8.83
C ASP A 77 -3.72 18.72 8.44
N PRO A 78 -4.66 19.70 8.48
CA PRO A 78 -6.05 19.45 8.11
C PRO A 78 -6.24 19.03 6.64
N SER A 79 -5.31 19.37 5.74
CA SER A 79 -5.42 18.99 4.32
C SER A 79 -5.27 17.48 4.11
N ARG A 80 -4.55 16.80 5.02
CA ARG A 80 -4.43 15.33 5.10
C ARG A 80 -5.33 14.71 6.18
N GLY A 81 -6.23 15.51 6.75
CA GLY A 81 -7.16 15.08 7.80
C GLY A 81 -6.51 14.87 9.17
N ILE A 82 -5.35 15.46 9.43
CA ILE A 82 -4.65 15.42 10.71
C ILE A 82 -5.03 16.65 11.52
N TYR A 83 -5.99 16.48 12.44
CA TYR A 83 -6.53 17.59 13.23
C TYR A 83 -5.70 17.96 14.46
N PHE A 84 -4.88 17.03 14.93
CA PHE A 84 -4.02 17.19 16.11
C PHE A 84 -2.63 16.66 15.80
N THR A 85 -1.61 17.42 16.22
CA THR A 85 -0.24 16.93 16.28
C THR A 85 -0.19 15.69 17.17
N GLN A 86 0.54 14.67 16.73
CA GLN A 86 0.64 13.37 17.41
C GLN A 86 2.11 13.02 17.62
N ASP A 87 2.51 12.88 18.88
CA ASP A 87 3.77 12.25 19.28
C ASP A 87 3.48 10.82 19.74
N TRP A 88 4.29 9.87 19.30
CA TRP A 88 4.20 8.45 19.64
C TRP A 88 5.22 8.01 20.71
N ALA A 89 6.06 8.92 21.20
CA ALA A 89 7.03 8.68 22.27
C ALA A 89 7.84 7.39 22.05
N SER A 90 8.35 7.22 20.82
CA SER A 90 9.14 6.07 20.37
C SER A 90 8.39 4.74 20.27
N MET A 91 7.05 4.74 20.31
CA MET A 91 6.26 3.54 19.96
C MET A 91 6.62 3.11 18.53
N PRO A 92 6.95 1.83 18.29
CA PRO A 92 7.27 1.34 16.95
C PRO A 92 6.18 1.68 15.91
N GLY A 93 6.62 1.89 14.67
CA GLY A 93 5.72 2.07 13.54
C GLY A 93 5.02 0.78 13.14
N VAL A 94 3.98 0.91 12.32
CA VAL A 94 3.22 -0.20 11.73
C VAL A 94 3.36 -0.13 10.21
N MET A 95 3.70 -1.25 9.58
CA MET A 95 3.86 -1.30 8.13
C MET A 95 2.49 -1.20 7.43
N ALA A 96 2.39 -0.28 6.48
CA ALA A 96 1.19 -0.08 5.69
C ALA A 96 1.06 -1.18 4.64
N VAL A 97 -0.11 -1.81 4.55
CA VAL A 97 -0.42 -2.85 3.56
C VAL A 97 -1.40 -2.32 2.53
N ALA A 98 -0.93 -2.16 1.28
CA ALA A 98 -1.76 -1.84 0.13
C ALA A 98 -2.27 -3.14 -0.51
N SER A 99 -3.58 -3.35 -0.49
CA SER A 99 -4.20 -4.59 -0.97
C SER A 99 -5.61 -4.36 -1.49
N GLY A 100 -5.93 -5.01 -2.62
CA GLY A 100 -7.27 -5.04 -3.18
C GLY A 100 -7.37 -4.46 -4.59
N GLY A 101 -7.53 -5.33 -5.58
CA GLY A 101 -7.79 -4.92 -6.98
C GLY A 101 -6.62 -4.17 -7.62
N ILE A 102 -5.37 -4.50 -7.24
CA ILE A 102 -4.16 -3.93 -7.82
C ILE A 102 -3.43 -4.94 -8.72
N HIS A 103 -2.73 -4.44 -9.73
CA HIS A 103 -1.93 -5.19 -10.72
C HIS A 103 -0.71 -4.38 -11.16
N VAL A 104 0.13 -4.93 -12.04
CA VAL A 104 1.44 -4.38 -12.44
C VAL A 104 1.41 -2.91 -12.90
N TRP A 105 0.36 -2.46 -13.60
CA TRP A 105 0.21 -1.05 -14.00
C TRP A 105 0.06 -0.06 -12.83
N HIS A 106 -0.36 -0.54 -11.66
CA HIS A 106 -0.45 0.29 -10.46
C HIS A 106 0.89 0.41 -9.72
N MET A 107 1.90 -0.39 -10.06
CA MET A 107 3.16 -0.44 -9.33
C MET A 107 3.85 0.92 -9.17
N PRO A 108 3.99 1.76 -10.22
CA PRO A 108 4.65 3.06 -10.08
C PRO A 108 3.94 3.97 -9.08
N ALA A 109 2.59 4.03 -9.15
CA ALA A 109 1.78 4.83 -8.23
C ALA A 109 1.83 4.28 -6.80
N LEU A 110 1.87 2.97 -6.61
CA LEU A 110 2.00 2.36 -5.29
C LEU A 110 3.36 2.66 -4.66
N VAL A 111 4.45 2.59 -5.44
CA VAL A 111 5.79 2.96 -4.97
C VAL A 111 5.88 4.45 -4.62
N ASP A 112 5.25 5.32 -5.41
CA ASP A 112 5.14 6.76 -5.13
C ASP A 112 4.37 7.04 -3.82
N ILE A 113 3.20 6.42 -3.66
CA ILE A 113 2.31 6.69 -2.52
C ILE A 113 2.83 6.09 -1.22
N PHE A 114 3.27 4.83 -1.25
CA PHE A 114 3.55 4.06 -0.03
C PHE A 114 5.03 4.01 0.32
N GLY A 115 5.95 4.26 -0.61
CA GLY A 115 7.39 4.15 -0.38
C GLY A 115 7.84 2.74 0.02
N ASP A 116 9.06 2.65 0.54
CA ASP A 116 9.74 1.37 0.79
C ASP A 116 9.16 0.59 1.98
N ASP A 117 8.71 1.27 3.03
CA ASP A 117 8.19 0.63 4.25
C ASP A 117 6.72 0.19 4.11
N SER A 118 6.43 -0.57 3.07
CA SER A 118 5.09 -1.03 2.71
C SER A 118 5.04 -2.49 2.26
N VAL A 119 3.85 -3.08 2.35
CA VAL A 119 3.55 -4.37 1.73
C VAL A 119 2.52 -4.15 0.62
N LEU A 120 2.87 -4.52 -0.61
CA LEU A 120 1.97 -4.47 -1.76
C LEU A 120 1.45 -5.90 -2.04
N GLN A 121 0.15 -6.12 -1.92
CA GLN A 121 -0.46 -7.45 -2.04
C GLN A 121 -1.24 -7.62 -3.35
N PHE A 122 -0.74 -8.52 -4.19
CA PHE A 122 -1.34 -8.86 -5.48
C PHE A 122 -2.00 -10.24 -5.42
N GLY A 123 -3.26 -10.29 -4.99
CA GLY A 123 -4.05 -11.54 -4.99
C GLY A 123 -4.43 -11.97 -6.42
N GLY A 124 -5.53 -11.41 -6.93
CA GLY A 124 -5.94 -11.63 -8.33
C GLY A 124 -4.87 -11.20 -9.36
N GLY A 125 -4.09 -10.15 -9.03
CA GLY A 125 -2.93 -9.71 -9.83
C GLY A 125 -1.75 -10.67 -9.85
N THR A 126 -1.80 -11.80 -9.14
CA THR A 126 -0.82 -12.91 -9.25
C THR A 126 -1.50 -14.15 -9.80
N LEU A 127 -2.55 -14.63 -9.12
CA LEU A 127 -3.21 -15.90 -9.47
C LEU A 127 -3.97 -15.81 -10.81
N GLY A 128 -4.36 -14.62 -11.23
CA GLY A 128 -5.02 -14.37 -12.52
C GLY A 128 -4.07 -14.25 -13.71
N HIS A 129 -2.75 -14.39 -13.49
CA HIS A 129 -1.77 -14.33 -14.58
C HIS A 129 -2.00 -15.47 -15.60
N PRO A 130 -1.92 -15.22 -16.92
CA PRO A 130 -2.29 -16.22 -17.93
C PRO A 130 -1.40 -17.47 -17.92
N TRP A 131 -0.21 -17.38 -17.33
CA TRP A 131 0.77 -18.48 -17.23
C TRP A 131 0.86 -19.09 -15.81
N GLY A 132 -0.09 -18.76 -14.93
CA GLY A 132 -0.15 -19.30 -13.56
C GLY A 132 0.65 -18.50 -12.53
N ASN A 133 0.66 -19.02 -11.29
CA ASN A 133 1.06 -18.26 -10.10
C ASN A 133 2.53 -17.82 -10.10
N ALA A 134 3.46 -18.70 -10.48
CA ALA A 134 4.88 -18.38 -10.43
C ALA A 134 5.24 -17.26 -11.43
N PRO A 135 4.80 -17.31 -12.70
CA PRO A 135 4.95 -16.16 -13.61
C PRO A 135 4.26 -14.89 -13.13
N GLY A 136 3.06 -14.99 -12.53
CA GLY A 136 2.40 -13.84 -11.93
C GLY A 136 3.21 -13.20 -10.80
N ALA A 137 3.85 -14.02 -9.96
CA ALA A 137 4.73 -13.53 -8.90
C ALA A 137 5.99 -12.88 -9.48
N THR A 138 6.59 -13.48 -10.52
CA THR A 138 7.72 -12.89 -11.25
C THR A 138 7.35 -11.53 -11.84
N ALA A 139 6.20 -11.42 -12.52
CA ALA A 139 5.73 -10.16 -13.11
C ALA A 139 5.62 -9.03 -12.08
N ASN A 140 4.98 -9.31 -10.93
CA ASN A 140 4.85 -8.32 -9.85
C ASN A 140 6.21 -7.95 -9.25
N ARG A 141 7.12 -8.93 -9.08
CA ARG A 141 8.46 -8.68 -8.54
C ARG A 141 9.31 -7.82 -9.48
N VAL A 142 9.31 -8.14 -10.78
CA VAL A 142 10.04 -7.38 -11.80
C VAL A 142 9.52 -5.94 -11.88
N ALA A 143 8.19 -5.76 -11.90
CA ALA A 143 7.59 -4.43 -11.93
C ALA A 143 8.01 -3.59 -10.71
N LEU A 144 8.04 -4.18 -9.51
CA LEU A 144 8.47 -3.48 -8.29
C LEU A 144 9.93 -3.06 -8.37
N GLU A 145 10.84 -3.98 -8.69
CA GLU A 145 12.28 -3.68 -8.75
C GLU A 145 12.61 -2.64 -9.82
N ALA A 146 11.97 -2.70 -10.99
CA ALA A 146 12.11 -1.70 -12.03
C ALA A 146 11.65 -0.31 -11.56
N CYS A 147 10.53 -0.22 -10.84
CA CYS A 147 10.04 1.05 -10.28
C CYS A 147 10.98 1.60 -9.19
N VAL A 148 11.48 0.75 -8.29
CA VAL A 148 12.42 1.16 -7.24
C VAL A 148 13.74 1.64 -7.85
N GLN A 149 14.28 0.91 -8.85
CA GLN A 149 15.47 1.33 -9.56
C GLN A 149 15.26 2.69 -10.24
N ALA A 150 14.20 2.82 -11.04
CA ALA A 150 13.88 4.07 -11.75
C ALA A 150 13.74 5.26 -10.79
N ARG A 151 13.05 5.08 -9.67
CA ARG A 151 12.93 6.10 -8.62
C ARG A 151 14.30 6.50 -8.06
N ASN A 152 15.14 5.51 -7.74
CA ASN A 152 16.46 5.75 -7.16
C ASN A 152 17.44 6.40 -8.17
N GLU A 153 17.22 6.20 -9.47
CA GLU A 153 17.91 6.89 -10.56
C GLU A 153 17.36 8.30 -10.84
N GLY A 154 16.34 8.74 -10.09
CA GLY A 154 15.79 10.10 -10.15
C GLY A 154 14.64 10.28 -11.15
N ARG A 155 14.05 9.20 -11.68
CA ARG A 155 12.87 9.30 -12.56
C ARG A 155 11.61 9.62 -11.77
N ASP A 156 10.73 10.42 -12.37
CA ASP A 156 9.42 10.74 -11.81
C ASP A 156 8.43 9.60 -12.12
N LEU A 157 8.13 8.74 -11.15
CA LEU A 157 7.22 7.61 -11.34
C LEU A 157 5.78 8.01 -11.66
N MET A 158 5.32 9.19 -11.25
CA MET A 158 3.96 9.64 -11.55
C MET A 158 3.82 10.08 -13.00
N ARG A 159 4.91 10.54 -13.63
CA ARG A 159 4.95 10.94 -15.04
C ARG A 159 5.44 9.82 -15.96
N GLU A 160 6.47 9.10 -15.55
CA GLU A 160 7.24 8.16 -16.38
C GLU A 160 6.93 6.68 -16.04
N GLY A 161 6.12 6.41 -15.04
CA GLY A 161 5.88 5.05 -14.54
C GLY A 161 5.39 4.06 -15.59
N GLY A 162 4.54 4.52 -16.53
CA GLY A 162 4.11 3.68 -17.65
C GLY A 162 5.26 3.27 -18.57
N ASP A 163 6.24 4.15 -18.77
CA ASP A 163 7.40 3.87 -19.61
C ASP A 163 8.39 2.95 -18.89
N VAL A 164 8.60 3.13 -17.58
CA VAL A 164 9.37 2.20 -16.73
C VAL A 164 8.84 0.76 -16.87
N ILE A 165 7.52 0.58 -16.76
CA ILE A 165 6.89 -0.74 -16.91
C ILE A 165 7.09 -1.29 -18.32
N ARG A 166 6.87 -0.48 -19.36
CA ARG A 166 7.06 -0.91 -20.77
C ARG A 166 8.52 -1.24 -21.10
N GLU A 167 9.48 -0.54 -20.52
CA GLU A 167 10.91 -0.84 -20.66
C GLU A 167 11.22 -2.22 -20.05
N ALA A 168 10.68 -2.52 -18.86
CA ALA A 168 10.84 -3.81 -18.20
C ALA A 168 10.18 -4.97 -18.99
N CYS A 169 9.04 -4.72 -19.64
CA CYS A 169 8.39 -5.72 -20.52
C CYS A 169 9.28 -6.18 -21.68
N ARG A 170 10.29 -5.41 -22.10
CA ARG A 170 11.17 -5.79 -23.22
C ARG A 170 12.05 -7.00 -22.89
N TRP A 171 12.30 -7.25 -21.60
CA TRP A 171 13.17 -8.32 -21.14
C TRP A 171 12.52 -9.28 -20.14
N SER A 172 11.33 -8.98 -19.60
CA SER A 172 10.51 -9.93 -18.84
C SER A 172 9.21 -10.30 -19.59
N PRO A 173 9.14 -11.50 -20.18
CA PRO A 173 7.94 -12.00 -20.84
C PRO A 173 6.74 -12.12 -19.90
N GLU A 174 6.97 -12.48 -18.63
CA GLU A 174 5.91 -12.60 -17.61
C GLU A 174 5.28 -11.23 -17.33
N LEU A 175 6.10 -10.20 -17.15
CA LEU A 175 5.58 -8.83 -16.99
C LEU A 175 4.83 -8.37 -18.24
N ALA A 176 5.35 -8.66 -19.44
CA ALA A 176 4.65 -8.32 -20.69
C ALA A 176 3.25 -8.97 -20.78
N ALA A 177 3.13 -10.26 -20.42
CA ALA A 177 1.86 -10.96 -20.40
C ALA A 177 0.87 -10.39 -19.36
N ALA A 178 1.36 -10.07 -18.16
CA ALA A 178 0.58 -9.40 -17.12
C ALA A 178 0.08 -8.03 -17.57
N CYS A 179 0.96 -7.24 -18.20
CA CYS A 179 0.64 -5.92 -18.71
C CYS A 179 -0.44 -5.97 -19.79
N GLU A 180 -0.37 -6.91 -20.73
CA GLU A 180 -1.38 -7.07 -21.77
C GLU A 180 -2.75 -7.45 -21.18
N LEU A 181 -2.78 -8.36 -20.20
CA LEU A 181 -4.02 -8.82 -19.57
C LEU A 181 -4.78 -7.69 -18.86
N TRP A 182 -4.08 -6.78 -18.17
CA TRP A 182 -4.70 -5.78 -17.30
C TRP A 182 -4.62 -4.33 -17.81
N LYS A 183 -4.21 -4.08 -19.05
CA LYS A 183 -3.98 -2.71 -19.58
C LYS A 183 -5.20 -1.79 -19.54
N GLU A 184 -6.40 -2.33 -19.65
CA GLU A 184 -7.66 -1.54 -19.67
C GLU A 184 -8.34 -1.47 -18.29
N ILE A 185 -7.82 -2.16 -17.28
CA ILE A 185 -8.40 -2.17 -15.93
C ILE A 185 -7.83 -0.99 -15.14
N LYS A 186 -8.72 -0.20 -14.54
CA LYS A 186 -8.44 1.00 -13.76
C LYS A 186 -9.13 0.94 -12.40
#